data_AF-A0A8C1BHC0-F1
#
_entry.id   AF-A0A8C1BHC0-F1
#
_cell.length_a   1.000
_cell.length_b   1.000
_cell.length_c   1.000
_cell.angle_alpha   90.00
_cell.angle_beta   90.00
_cell.angle_gamma   90.00
#
_symmetry.space_group_name_H-M   'P 1'
#
loop_
_entity.id
_entity.type
_entity.pdbx_description
1 polymer ?
#
loop_
_entity_poly.entity_id
_entity_poly.type
_entity_poly.pdbx_seq_one_letter_code
_entity_poly.pdbx_strand_id
1 'polypeptide(L)'
;MIITKQGRRMFPFLSFGVAGLDPMCHYNIVVDVILADPSHWRFQGGRWIPSSRADTNVTGSRVYVHPDSPNTGAHWMRQEISFGKLKLTNNKGAYSNSTQMIALQSLQKYQPRVHVIEISK
;
A
#
# COMPACT_ATOMS: atom_id res chain seq x y z
N MET A 1 -1.29 -8.76 8.03
CA MET A 1 -2.58 -8.20 7.57
C MET A 1 -3.43 -9.32 6.96
N ILE A 2 -4.76 -9.26 7.10
CA ILE A 2 -5.68 -10.19 6.42
C ILE A 2 -5.89 -9.72 4.97
N ILE A 3 -5.86 -10.65 4.03
CA ILE A 3 -6.18 -10.42 2.61
C ILE A 3 -7.33 -11.33 2.19
N THR A 4 -8.24 -10.83 1.36
CA THR A 4 -9.42 -11.57 0.87
C THR A 4 -9.67 -11.31 -0.61
N LYS A 5 -10.45 -12.16 -1.27
CA LYS A 5 -10.78 -11.98 -2.70
C LYS A 5 -11.46 -10.63 -2.98
N GLN A 6 -12.36 -10.20 -2.10
CA GLN A 6 -13.09 -8.92 -2.19
C GLN A 6 -12.29 -7.69 -1.70
N GLY A 7 -11.09 -7.90 -1.16
CA GLY A 7 -10.28 -6.87 -0.54
C GLY A 7 -10.66 -6.58 0.92
N ARG A 8 -9.67 -6.46 1.79
CA ARG A 8 -9.84 -6.12 3.21
C ARG A 8 -9.03 -4.87 3.55
N ARG A 9 -9.62 -3.93 4.30
CA ARG A 9 -8.91 -2.75 4.81
C ARG A 9 -7.82 -3.16 5.80
N MET A 10 -6.73 -2.41 5.81
CA MET A 10 -5.64 -2.62 6.77
C MET A 10 -6.09 -2.29 8.20
N PHE A 11 -5.50 -2.97 9.19
CA PHE A 11 -5.64 -2.63 10.61
C PHE A 11 -4.33 -2.95 11.36
N PRO A 12 -3.70 -1.96 12.02
CA PRO A 12 -3.99 -0.53 11.88
C PRO A 12 -3.81 -0.08 10.42
N PHE A 13 -4.58 0.92 9.99
CA PHE A 13 -4.38 1.55 8.68
C PHE A 13 -3.28 2.60 8.77
N LEU A 14 -2.72 3.01 7.62
CA LEU A 14 -1.69 4.05 7.59
C LEU A 14 -2.35 5.42 7.77
N SER A 15 -1.90 6.17 8.78
CA SER A 15 -2.23 7.57 9.02
C SER A 15 -0.95 8.32 9.38
N PHE A 16 -0.70 9.48 8.78
CA PHE A 16 0.50 10.27 9.07
C PHE A 16 0.28 11.76 8.76
N GLY A 17 1.00 12.63 9.45
CA GLY A 17 1.16 14.03 9.06
C GLY A 17 2.32 14.21 8.09
N VAL A 18 2.26 15.25 7.26
CA VAL A 18 3.38 15.69 6.41
C VAL A 18 3.65 17.16 6.66
N ALA A 19 4.91 17.57 6.53
CA ALA A 19 5.35 18.95 6.68
C ALA A 19 6.47 19.26 5.67
N GLY A 20 6.73 20.55 5.42
CA GLY A 20 7.84 21.00 4.56
C GLY A 20 7.58 20.97 3.06
N LEU A 21 6.32 20.80 2.62
CA LEU A 21 5.95 20.91 1.20
C LEU A 21 5.81 22.38 0.80
N ASP A 22 6.04 22.72 -0.47
CA ASP A 22 5.69 24.04 -0.99
C ASP A 22 4.16 24.18 -0.99
N PRO A 23 3.58 25.20 -0.32
CA PRO A 23 2.14 25.38 -0.25
C PRO A 23 1.44 25.51 -1.61
N MET A 24 2.13 25.98 -2.65
CA MET A 24 1.59 26.28 -3.98
C MET A 24 1.83 25.16 -5.00
N CYS A 25 2.81 24.28 -4.78
CA CYS A 25 3.05 23.11 -5.62
C CYS A 25 2.01 22.01 -5.39
N HIS A 26 1.78 21.18 -6.39
CA HIS A 26 0.85 20.05 -6.33
C HIS A 26 1.62 18.73 -6.15
N TYR A 27 1.06 17.84 -5.33
CA TYR A 27 1.66 16.57 -4.98
C TYR A 27 0.65 15.43 -5.14
N ASN A 28 1.12 14.30 -5.67
CA ASN A 28 0.49 13.01 -5.49
C ASN A 28 1.01 12.36 -4.21
N ILE A 29 0.11 11.78 -3.41
CA ILE A 29 0.51 10.93 -2.30
C ILE A 29 0.03 9.52 -2.56
N VAL A 30 0.97 8.58 -2.60
CA VAL A 30 0.77 7.22 -3.06
C VAL A 30 1.32 6.25 -2.03
N VAL A 31 0.63 5.13 -1.83
CA VAL A 31 1.15 3.99 -1.09
C VAL A 31 1.46 2.86 -2.05
N ASP A 32 2.67 2.30 -1.95
CA ASP A 32 2.96 0.99 -2.51
C ASP A 32 3.29 -0.01 -1.41
N VAL A 33 3.21 -1.31 -1.74
CA VAL A 33 3.52 -2.39 -0.79
C VAL A 33 4.50 -3.34 -1.45
N ILE A 34 5.72 -3.37 -0.94
CA ILE A 34 6.82 -4.16 -1.48
C ILE A 34 7.10 -5.39 -0.62
N LEU A 35 7.71 -6.42 -1.20
CA LEU A 35 8.23 -7.54 -0.44
C LEU A 35 9.33 -7.08 0.52
N ALA A 36 9.23 -7.49 1.78
CA ALA A 36 10.22 -7.19 2.80
C ALA A 36 11.36 -8.23 2.82
N ASP A 37 11.08 -9.46 2.39
CA ASP A 37 12.06 -10.53 2.27
C ASP A 37 11.67 -11.52 1.16
N PRO A 38 12.61 -12.35 0.65
CA PRO A 38 12.34 -13.30 -0.41
C PRO A 38 11.78 -14.64 0.13
N SER A 39 11.24 -14.69 1.35
CA SER A 39 10.77 -15.93 1.96
C SER A 39 9.25 -16.07 1.86
N HIS A 40 8.81 -17.27 1.50
CA HIS A 40 7.46 -17.72 1.79
C HIS A 40 7.44 -18.32 3.20
N TRP A 41 6.50 -17.88 4.02
CA TRP A 41 6.44 -18.19 5.43
C TRP A 41 5.38 -19.24 5.73
N ARG A 42 5.50 -19.91 6.87
CA ARG A 42 4.42 -20.72 7.45
C ARG A 42 4.40 -20.52 8.96
N PHE A 43 3.24 -20.71 9.57
CA PHE A 43 3.08 -20.63 11.03
C PHE A 43 3.01 -22.04 11.60
N GLN A 44 4.01 -22.43 12.40
CA GLN A 44 4.09 -23.76 13.00
C GLN A 44 4.62 -23.65 14.43
N GLY A 45 3.93 -24.26 15.39
CA GLY A 45 4.34 -24.25 16.79
C GLY A 45 4.42 -22.84 17.40
N GLY A 46 3.47 -21.97 17.06
CA GLY A 46 3.42 -20.60 17.60
C GLY A 46 4.42 -19.61 17.00
N ARG A 47 5.19 -20.00 15.99
CA ARG A 47 6.21 -19.15 15.36
C ARG A 47 6.12 -19.14 13.83
N TRP A 48 6.56 -18.02 13.25
CA TRP A 48 6.77 -17.89 11.81
C TRP A 48 8.12 -18.50 11.44
N ILE A 49 8.12 -19.41 10.48
CA ILE A 49 9.32 -20.04 9.94
C ILE A 49 9.36 -19.92 8.41
N PRO A 50 10.53 -19.71 7.80
CA PRO A 50 10.69 -19.79 6.36
C PRO A 50 10.33 -21.19 5.85
N SER A 51 9.67 -21.27 4.70
CA SER A 51 9.25 -22.54 4.07
C SER A 51 9.88 -22.74 2.70
N SER A 52 9.89 -21.71 1.86
CA SER A 52 10.46 -21.74 0.51
C SER A 52 10.83 -20.32 0.07
N ARG A 53 11.41 -20.17 -1.12
CA ARG A 53 11.60 -18.86 -1.74
C ARG A 53 10.25 -18.32 -2.24
N ALA A 54 9.96 -17.07 -1.92
CA ALA A 54 8.81 -16.34 -2.43
C ALA A 54 8.88 -16.24 -3.96
N ASP A 55 7.75 -16.48 -4.63
CA ASP A 55 7.63 -16.20 -6.06
C ASP A 55 7.59 -14.68 -6.26
N THR A 56 8.55 -14.16 -7.00
CA THR A 56 8.67 -12.72 -7.29
C THR A 56 7.80 -12.29 -8.47
N ASN A 57 7.14 -13.22 -9.17
CA ASN A 57 6.24 -12.93 -10.28
C ASN A 57 4.87 -12.44 -9.80
N VAL A 58 4.86 -11.43 -8.92
CA VAL A 58 3.63 -10.79 -8.45
C VAL A 58 3.08 -9.92 -9.57
N THR A 59 2.08 -10.47 -10.24
CA THR A 59 1.18 -9.83 -11.20
C THR A 59 0.06 -9.12 -10.43
N GLY A 60 0.00 -7.78 -10.45
CA GLY A 60 -1.09 -6.99 -9.86
C GLY A 60 -0.82 -5.48 -9.79
N SER A 61 -1.85 -4.68 -9.51
CA SER A 61 -1.64 -3.28 -9.10
C SER A 61 -0.92 -3.26 -7.75
N ARG A 62 0.24 -2.59 -7.72
CA ARG A 62 1.10 -2.47 -6.54
C ARG A 62 0.92 -1.14 -5.79
N VAL A 63 0.13 -0.23 -6.35
CA VAL A 63 0.03 1.15 -5.88
C VAL A 63 -1.41 1.52 -5.58
N TYR A 64 -1.58 2.34 -4.55
CA TYR A 64 -2.82 3.00 -4.18
C TYR A 64 -2.56 4.49 -4.14
N VAL A 65 -3.24 5.25 -4.99
CA VAL A 65 -3.16 6.71 -5.01
C VAL A 65 -4.20 7.25 -4.02
N HIS A 66 -3.80 8.18 -3.14
CA HIS A 66 -4.75 8.79 -2.21
C HIS A 66 -5.85 9.53 -3.00
N PRO A 67 -7.14 9.38 -2.64
CA PRO A 67 -8.25 9.96 -3.42
C PRO A 67 -8.17 11.47 -3.64
N ASP A 68 -7.57 12.20 -2.71
CA ASP A 68 -7.37 13.66 -2.83
C ASP A 68 -6.21 14.04 -3.76
N SER A 69 -5.45 13.09 -4.29
CA SER A 69 -4.34 13.36 -5.20
C SER A 69 -4.85 13.65 -6.62
N PRO A 70 -4.24 14.61 -7.34
CA PRO A 70 -3.22 15.54 -6.85
C PRO A 70 -3.82 16.68 -6.02
N ASN A 71 -3.07 17.18 -5.05
CA ASN A 71 -3.45 18.37 -4.30
C ASN A 71 -2.27 19.25 -3.91
N THR A 72 -2.55 20.48 -3.48
CA THR A 72 -1.54 21.45 -3.04
C THR A 72 -0.79 20.98 -1.79
N GLY A 73 0.45 21.42 -1.61
CA GLY A 73 1.19 21.21 -0.35
C GLY A 73 0.42 21.75 0.86
N ALA A 74 -0.27 22.89 0.71
CA ALA A 74 -1.13 23.46 1.75
C ALA A 74 -2.28 22.53 2.15
N HIS A 75 -2.91 21.84 1.19
CA HIS A 75 -3.94 20.84 1.47
C HIS A 75 -3.41 19.68 2.30
N TRP A 76 -2.26 19.14 1.91
CA TRP A 76 -1.68 17.95 2.54
C TRP A 76 -1.13 18.21 3.93
N MET A 77 -0.55 19.39 4.18
CA MET A 77 -0.01 19.75 5.49
C MET A 77 -1.07 20.20 6.50
N ARG A 78 -2.33 20.36 6.09
CA ARG A 78 -3.41 20.89 6.96
C ARG A 78 -3.88 19.91 8.04
N GLN A 79 -3.83 18.60 7.77
CA GLN A 79 -4.29 17.56 8.70
C GLN A 79 -3.64 16.21 8.37
N GLU A 80 -3.85 15.20 9.21
CA GLU A 80 -3.39 13.84 8.93
C GLU A 80 -3.96 13.28 7.63
N ILE A 81 -3.11 12.53 6.93
CA ILE A 81 -3.39 11.87 5.67
C ILE A 81 -3.70 10.41 5.95
N SER A 82 -4.92 9.97 5.60
CA SER A 82 -5.42 8.65 5.97
C SER A 82 -5.63 7.73 4.78
N PHE A 83 -5.03 6.53 4.86
CA PHE A 83 -5.25 5.44 3.90
C PHE A 83 -6.27 4.43 4.41
N GLY A 84 -7.24 4.86 5.24
CA GLY A 84 -8.27 3.98 5.82
C GLY A 84 -9.16 3.27 4.79
N LYS A 85 -9.20 3.73 3.54
CA LYS A 85 -9.94 3.10 2.43
C LYS A 85 -9.12 2.10 1.63
N LEU A 86 -7.79 2.05 1.79
CA LEU A 86 -6.89 1.12 1.10
C LEU A 86 -7.22 -0.32 1.49
N LYS A 87 -7.46 -1.17 0.49
CA LYS A 87 -7.75 -2.60 0.67
C LYS A 87 -6.62 -3.47 0.11
N LEU A 88 -6.38 -4.60 0.77
CA LEU A 88 -5.46 -5.65 0.34
C LEU A 88 -6.24 -6.87 -0.14
N THR A 89 -5.88 -7.41 -1.31
CA THR A 89 -6.54 -8.58 -1.93
C THR A 89 -5.54 -9.67 -2.31
N ASN A 90 -5.99 -10.92 -2.37
CA ASN A 90 -5.23 -12.04 -2.96
C ASN A 90 -5.70 -12.44 -4.36
N ASN A 91 -6.61 -11.65 -4.96
CA ASN A 91 -7.12 -11.92 -6.29
C ASN A 91 -6.10 -11.48 -7.36
N LYS A 92 -5.42 -12.45 -7.98
CA LYS A 92 -4.43 -12.24 -9.07
C LYS A 92 -5.01 -11.53 -10.29
N GLY A 93 -6.32 -11.55 -10.49
CA GLY A 93 -7.03 -10.89 -11.60
C GLY A 93 -7.57 -9.50 -11.26
N ALA A 94 -7.24 -8.91 -10.12
CA ALA A 94 -7.81 -7.64 -9.63
C ALA A 94 -7.44 -6.39 -10.45
N TYR A 95 -6.91 -6.56 -11.66
CA TYR A 95 -6.47 -5.48 -12.55
C TYR A 95 -7.58 -4.57 -13.06
N SER A 96 -8.83 -5.04 -13.08
CA SER A 96 -9.84 -4.46 -13.97
C SER A 96 -10.87 -3.53 -13.31
N ASN A 97 -11.14 -3.58 -12.00
CA ASN A 97 -12.39 -3.00 -11.49
C ASN A 97 -12.31 -2.14 -10.21
N SER A 98 -11.14 -1.92 -9.61
CA SER A 98 -11.07 -0.99 -8.48
C SER A 98 -9.67 -0.40 -8.29
N THR A 99 -9.55 0.90 -8.49
CA THR A 99 -8.38 1.73 -8.19
C THR A 99 -7.99 1.76 -6.70
N GLN A 100 -8.70 1.00 -5.84
CA GLN A 100 -8.60 1.06 -4.38
C GLN A 100 -7.99 -0.18 -3.72
N MET A 101 -7.47 -1.14 -4.50
CA MET A 101 -6.94 -2.40 -3.96
C MET A 101 -5.50 -2.68 -4.40
N ILE A 102 -4.67 -3.13 -3.46
CA ILE A 102 -3.34 -3.66 -3.72
C ILE A 102 -3.39 -5.19 -3.63
N ALA A 103 -2.92 -5.87 -4.68
CA ALA A 103 -2.87 -7.33 -4.73
C ALA A 103 -1.57 -7.85 -4.11
N LEU A 104 -1.70 -8.77 -3.15
CA LEU A 104 -0.61 -9.41 -2.43
C LEU A 104 -0.77 -10.94 -2.49
N GLN A 105 0.33 -11.66 -2.27
CA GLN A 105 0.30 -13.09 -2.06
C GLN A 105 0.22 -13.41 -0.58
N SER A 106 -0.50 -14.48 -0.24
CA SER A 106 -0.57 -14.97 1.13
C SER A 106 0.81 -15.42 1.61
N LEU A 107 1.02 -15.36 2.93
CA LEU A 107 2.19 -15.95 3.60
C LEU A 107 3.55 -15.35 3.15
N GLN A 108 3.56 -14.10 2.72
CA GLN A 108 4.78 -13.32 2.47
C GLN A 108 4.82 -12.11 3.40
N LYS A 109 6.04 -11.63 3.68
CA LYS A 109 6.26 -10.43 4.48
C LYS A 109 6.36 -9.22 3.55
N TYR A 110 5.65 -8.15 3.91
CA TYR A 110 5.59 -6.93 3.12
C TYR A 110 5.90 -5.69 3.95
N GLN A 111 6.38 -4.65 3.27
CA GLN A 111 6.61 -3.31 3.80
C GLN A 111 5.80 -2.30 2.98
N PRO A 112 4.81 -1.61 3.57
CA PRO A 112 4.20 -0.45 2.93
C PRO A 112 5.19 0.71 2.86
N ARG A 113 5.16 1.48 1.77
CA ARG A 113 5.91 2.74 1.65
C ARG A 113 4.97 3.83 1.17
N VAL A 114 5.15 5.01 1.72
CA VAL A 114 4.45 6.23 1.31
C VAL A 114 5.39 7.03 0.42
N HIS A 115 4.87 7.53 -0.69
CA HIS A 115 5.56 8.38 -1.63
C HIS A 115 4.84 9.72 -1.71
N VAL A 116 5.58 10.82 -1.61
CA VAL A 116 5.10 12.18 -1.86
C VAL A 116 5.80 12.66 -3.12
N ILE A 117 5.04 12.86 -4.19
CA ILE A 117 5.57 13.08 -5.53
C ILE A 117 5.08 14.44 -6.00
N GLU A 118 5.99 15.41 -6.09
CA GLU A 118 5.68 16.72 -6.68
C GLU A 118 5.38 16.55 -8.17
N ILE A 119 4.35 17.24 -8.64
CA ILE A 119 3.98 17.27 -10.05
C ILE A 119 4.50 18.58 -10.62
N SER A 120 5.58 18.49 -11.40
CA SER A 120 6.06 19.62 -12.19
C SER A 120 5.03 19.98 -13.27
N LYS A 121 4.78 21.27 -13.44
CA LYS A 121 4.13 21.79 -14.65
C LYS A 121 5.08 21.68 -15.85
#